data_AF-A0A1Y4QR99-F1
#
_entry.id   AF-A0A1Y4QR99-F1
#
_cell.length_a   1.000
_cell.length_b   1.000
_cell.length_c   1.000
_cell.angle_alpha   90.00
_cell.angle_beta   90.00
_cell.angle_gamma   90.00
#
_symmetry.space_group_name_H-M   'P 1'
#
loop_
_entity.id
_entity.type
_entity.pdbx_description
1 polymer ?
#
loop_
_entity_poly.entity_id
_entity_poly.type
_entity_poly.pdbx_seq_one_letter_code
_entity_poly.pdbx_strand_id
1 'polypeptide(L)'
;MCNKDYEKWYNVFYTDNGRKENYKFPKIINKDNEYYSSVIGLMDSLLTDMKEEDINGEFIEIAKKYKSIFKNILDEYYSGNIIKAYDLVEKLVNEYKESDILVSNISKSYSFNYYVIGNKKWDEFVFYRARLGREEHNYTKDDLKHTPFNMISKIGTYRFSIPGQPCLYLGTTTYDCWLEMKKPQNNEFNAGCILLKKDYIILNLSIDVGFFTEMSKSIKQNILKDLFKLLLVSMVTSYCISEEPRYFKSEYIISQLFTLACKSNEIDGIAYISKRVSSNAFGHDICMNLALFIPYEHGKEYSAITENEMIIGIPVNFAFFDKLYSSITGSIIDRLPFERSPYIKNIGNFEYQVPYKKTKFYDFDKYLYKLTKNNR
;
A
#
# COMPACT_ATOMS: atom_id res chain seq x y z
N MET A 1 -16.03 -25.35 -17.41
CA MET A 1 -16.34 -24.26 -18.36
C MET A 1 -15.33 -23.16 -18.12
N CYS A 2 -14.41 -22.93 -19.06
CA CYS A 2 -13.51 -21.79 -18.93
C CYS A 2 -14.34 -20.51 -19.10
N ASN A 3 -14.24 -19.57 -18.16
CA ASN A 3 -14.94 -18.29 -18.27
C ASN A 3 -14.29 -17.52 -19.42
N LYS A 4 -15.02 -17.29 -20.52
CA LYS A 4 -14.50 -16.61 -21.71
C LYS A 4 -13.91 -15.23 -21.39
N ASP A 5 -14.42 -14.56 -20.37
CA ASP A 5 -13.89 -13.26 -19.95
C ASP A 5 -12.54 -13.38 -19.24
N TYR A 6 -12.30 -14.47 -18.51
CA TYR A 6 -11.02 -14.73 -17.86
C TYR A 6 -9.90 -14.89 -18.89
N GLU A 7 -10.09 -15.73 -19.92
CA GLU A 7 -9.07 -15.98 -20.95
C GLU A 7 -8.69 -14.69 -21.67
N LYS A 8 -9.68 -13.87 -22.05
CA LYS A 8 -9.43 -12.56 -22.66
C LYS A 8 -8.60 -11.67 -21.74
N TRP A 9 -9.00 -11.52 -20.48
CA TRP A 9 -8.23 -10.72 -19.51
C TRP A 9 -6.85 -11.28 -19.21
N TYR A 10 -6.71 -12.60 -19.23
CA TYR A 10 -5.41 -13.26 -19.08
C TYR A 10 -4.50 -12.88 -20.24
N ASN A 11 -4.96 -13.02 -21.48
CA ASN A 11 -4.19 -12.67 -22.67
C ASN A 11 -3.86 -11.17 -22.79
N VAL A 12 -4.70 -10.29 -22.23
CA VAL A 12 -4.37 -8.85 -22.13
C VAL A 12 -3.08 -8.66 -21.35
N PHE A 13 -2.89 -9.34 -20.22
CA PHE A 13 -1.78 -9.07 -19.30
C PHE A 13 -0.62 -10.10 -19.37
N TYR A 14 -0.86 -11.26 -19.97
CA TYR A 14 0.04 -12.42 -19.95
C TYR A 14 0.31 -12.94 -21.36
N THR A 15 1.45 -13.61 -21.51
CA THR A 15 1.79 -14.48 -22.64
C THR A 15 2.16 -15.85 -22.11
N ASP A 16 2.48 -16.80 -22.99
CA ASP A 16 3.00 -18.12 -22.61
C ASP A 16 4.28 -18.03 -21.75
N ASN A 17 5.05 -16.93 -21.89
CA ASN A 17 6.27 -16.67 -21.13
C ASN A 17 6.02 -15.91 -19.81
N GLY A 18 4.76 -15.78 -19.40
CA GLY A 18 4.35 -15.09 -18.17
C GLY A 18 3.84 -13.67 -18.43
N ARG A 19 3.89 -12.81 -17.40
CA ARG A 19 3.33 -11.46 -17.46
C ARG A 19 4.04 -10.60 -18.51
N LYS A 20 3.29 -9.93 -19.40
CA LYS A 20 3.85 -9.00 -20.40
C LYS A 20 4.63 -7.88 -19.69
N GLU A 21 5.73 -7.43 -20.30
CA GLU A 21 6.64 -6.44 -19.70
C GLU A 21 5.94 -5.15 -19.30
N ASN A 22 5.00 -4.67 -20.13
CA ASN A 22 4.22 -3.46 -19.87
C ASN A 22 3.41 -3.50 -18.57
N TYR A 23 3.09 -4.70 -18.06
CA TYR A 23 2.26 -4.89 -16.86
C TYR A 23 3.03 -5.45 -15.67
N LYS A 24 4.37 -5.48 -15.74
CA LYS A 24 5.20 -5.77 -14.57
C LYS A 24 5.31 -4.52 -13.71
N PHE A 25 4.89 -4.63 -12.45
CA PHE A 25 4.93 -3.55 -11.46
C PHE A 25 5.71 -3.98 -10.21
N PRO A 26 6.42 -3.06 -9.54
CA PRO A 26 6.50 -1.62 -9.83
C PRO A 26 7.26 -1.30 -11.13
N LYS A 27 6.81 -0.26 -11.86
CA LYS A 27 7.43 0.15 -13.13
C LYS A 27 8.63 1.06 -12.83
N ILE A 28 9.80 0.67 -13.33
CA ILE A 28 11.05 1.41 -13.12
C ILE A 28 11.34 2.24 -14.36
N ILE A 29 11.52 3.54 -14.18
CA ILE A 29 11.96 4.47 -15.24
C ILE A 29 13.22 5.21 -14.78
N ASN A 30 13.96 5.80 -15.72
CA ASN A 30 15.29 6.33 -15.43
C ASN A 30 15.25 7.78 -14.98
N LYS A 31 14.46 8.61 -15.67
CA LYS A 31 14.43 10.07 -15.47
C LYS A 31 13.06 10.56 -15.00
N ASP A 32 13.06 11.61 -14.17
CA ASP A 32 11.84 12.16 -13.58
C ASP A 32 10.86 12.69 -14.66
N ASN A 33 11.40 13.29 -15.73
CA ASN A 33 10.62 13.81 -16.85
C ASN A 33 9.97 12.74 -17.74
N GLU A 34 10.34 11.45 -17.58
CA GLU A 34 9.75 10.35 -18.35
C GLU A 34 8.40 9.89 -17.79
N TYR A 35 8.04 10.27 -16.56
CA TYR A 35 6.83 9.76 -15.91
C TYR A 35 5.55 10.07 -16.72
N TYR A 36 5.42 11.29 -17.22
CA TYR A 36 4.25 11.70 -18.01
C TYR A 36 4.07 10.79 -19.23
N SER A 37 5.10 10.70 -20.09
CA SER A 37 5.02 9.95 -21.34
C SER A 37 4.87 8.45 -21.07
N SER A 38 5.49 7.94 -20.00
CA SER A 38 5.37 6.54 -19.59
C SER A 38 3.95 6.17 -19.14
N VAL A 39 3.28 7.06 -18.38
CA VAL A 39 1.87 6.87 -17.97
C VAL A 39 0.95 6.82 -19.19
N ILE A 40 1.08 7.76 -20.12
CA ILE A 40 0.23 7.78 -21.32
C ILE A 40 0.51 6.59 -22.23
N GLY A 41 1.80 6.26 -22.44
CA GLY A 41 2.21 5.09 -23.21
C GLY A 41 1.70 3.77 -22.62
N LEU A 42 1.71 3.63 -21.29
CA LEU A 42 1.13 2.48 -20.60
C LEU A 42 -0.37 2.33 -20.90
N MET A 43 -1.13 3.43 -20.83
CA MET A 43 -2.56 3.41 -21.13
C MET A 43 -2.85 3.13 -22.61
N ASP A 44 -1.98 3.57 -23.51
CA ASP A 44 -2.06 3.25 -24.93
C ASP A 44 -1.81 1.76 -25.20
N SER A 45 -0.77 1.18 -24.59
CA SER A 45 -0.54 -0.27 -24.68
C SER A 45 -1.73 -1.07 -24.16
N LEU A 46 -2.30 -0.67 -23.01
CA LEU A 46 -3.48 -1.32 -22.44
C LEU A 46 -4.69 -1.27 -23.37
N LEU A 47 -4.96 -0.12 -23.98
CA LEU A 47 -6.08 0.02 -24.93
C LEU A 47 -5.87 -0.82 -26.19
N THR A 48 -4.64 -0.96 -26.67
CA THR A 48 -4.31 -1.83 -27.81
C THR A 48 -4.52 -3.28 -27.45
N ASP A 49 -3.90 -3.76 -26.37
CA ASP A 49 -4.03 -5.15 -25.90
C ASP A 49 -5.51 -5.53 -25.63
N MET A 50 -6.29 -4.63 -25.00
CA MET A 50 -7.72 -4.86 -24.76
C MET A 50 -8.56 -4.99 -26.04
N LYS A 51 -8.20 -4.26 -27.10
CA LYS A 51 -8.91 -4.35 -28.39
C LYS A 51 -8.53 -5.62 -29.15
N GLU A 52 -7.25 -6.00 -29.11
CA GLU A 52 -6.75 -7.23 -29.73
C GLU A 52 -7.43 -8.47 -29.14
N GLU A 53 -7.64 -8.48 -27.82
CA GLU A 53 -8.32 -9.57 -27.10
C GLU A 53 -9.86 -9.44 -27.07
N ASP A 54 -10.44 -8.50 -27.83
CA ASP A 54 -11.89 -8.28 -27.91
C ASP A 54 -12.55 -8.12 -26.52
N ILE A 55 -11.92 -7.36 -25.63
CA ILE A 55 -12.49 -7.05 -24.31
C ILE A 55 -13.79 -6.26 -24.49
N ASN A 56 -14.78 -6.53 -23.63
CA ASN A 56 -16.06 -5.82 -23.63
C ASN A 56 -15.86 -4.29 -23.69
N GLY A 57 -16.55 -3.66 -24.65
CA GLY A 57 -16.42 -2.24 -24.96
C GLY A 57 -16.60 -1.30 -23.77
N GLU A 58 -17.39 -1.68 -22.75
CA GLU A 58 -17.53 -0.85 -21.54
C GLU A 58 -16.22 -0.69 -20.76
N PHE A 59 -15.38 -1.73 -20.69
CA PHE A 59 -14.06 -1.62 -20.07
C PHE A 59 -13.10 -0.79 -20.93
N ILE A 60 -13.18 -0.91 -22.25
CA ILE A 60 -12.41 -0.09 -23.18
C ILE A 60 -12.78 1.40 -22.99
N GLU A 61 -14.06 1.73 -22.84
CA GLU A 61 -14.49 3.11 -22.57
C GLU A 61 -14.02 3.60 -21.19
N ILE A 62 -14.01 2.74 -20.16
CA ILE A 62 -13.39 3.08 -18.86
C ILE A 62 -11.89 3.40 -19.05
N ALA A 63 -11.14 2.55 -19.75
CA ALA A 63 -9.71 2.78 -19.98
C ALA A 63 -9.45 4.08 -20.77
N LYS A 64 -10.27 4.39 -21.79
CA LYS A 64 -10.19 5.67 -22.53
C LYS A 64 -10.48 6.88 -21.62
N LYS A 65 -11.54 6.80 -20.81
CA LYS A 65 -11.89 7.85 -19.82
C LYS A 65 -10.73 8.09 -18.87
N TYR A 66 -10.17 7.04 -18.30
CA TYR A 66 -9.06 7.14 -17.34
C TYR A 66 -7.77 7.63 -17.98
N LYS A 67 -7.44 7.22 -19.21
CA LYS A 67 -6.33 7.80 -19.98
C LYS A 67 -6.46 9.31 -20.10
N SER A 68 -7.66 9.79 -20.49
CA SER A 68 -7.95 11.22 -20.61
C SER A 68 -7.82 11.94 -19.26
N ILE A 69 -8.37 11.35 -18.19
CA ILE A 69 -8.28 11.91 -16.84
C ILE A 69 -6.81 12.02 -16.38
N PHE A 70 -6.01 10.95 -16.51
CA PHE A 70 -4.60 10.98 -16.12
C PHE A 70 -3.80 12.00 -16.92
N LYS A 71 -4.04 12.09 -18.24
CA LYS A 71 -3.44 13.11 -19.08
C LYS A 71 -3.76 14.52 -18.57
N ASN A 72 -5.04 14.80 -18.32
CA ASN A 72 -5.49 16.12 -17.87
C ASN A 72 -4.98 16.46 -16.46
N ILE A 73 -4.92 15.49 -15.54
CA ILE A 73 -4.33 15.68 -14.21
C ILE A 73 -2.88 16.15 -14.35
N LEU A 74 -2.10 15.46 -15.18
CA LEU A 74 -0.69 15.77 -15.37
C LEU A 74 -0.52 17.12 -16.10
N ASP A 75 -1.28 17.38 -17.16
CA ASP A 75 -1.25 18.64 -17.90
C ASP A 75 -1.54 19.84 -17.00
N GLU A 76 -2.60 19.77 -16.19
CA GLU A 76 -2.99 20.83 -15.27
C GLU A 76 -1.94 21.00 -14.16
N TYR A 77 -1.41 19.91 -13.60
CA TYR A 77 -0.36 19.98 -12.59
C TYR A 77 0.92 20.66 -13.13
N TYR A 78 1.42 20.22 -14.29
CA TYR A 78 2.62 20.80 -14.90
C TYR A 78 2.43 22.23 -15.39
N SER A 79 1.18 22.63 -15.69
CA SER A 79 0.82 24.02 -16.01
C SER A 79 0.63 24.90 -14.77
N GLY A 80 0.80 24.36 -13.55
CA GLY A 80 0.62 25.08 -12.29
C GLY A 80 -0.84 25.19 -11.82
N ASN A 81 -1.80 24.60 -12.53
CA ASN A 81 -3.23 24.60 -12.19
C ASN A 81 -3.58 23.46 -11.22
N ILE A 82 -2.92 23.42 -10.07
CA ILE A 82 -3.02 22.31 -9.10
C ILE A 82 -4.47 22.07 -8.65
N ILE A 83 -5.27 23.13 -8.47
CA ILE A 83 -6.69 23.01 -8.07
C ILE A 83 -7.49 22.23 -9.13
N LYS A 84 -7.30 22.52 -10.42
CA LYS A 84 -8.00 21.78 -11.49
C LYS A 84 -7.57 20.32 -11.54
N ALA A 85 -6.28 20.04 -11.33
CA ALA A 85 -5.77 18.67 -11.23
C ALA A 85 -6.39 17.94 -10.03
N TYR A 86 -6.53 18.62 -8.89
CA TYR A 86 -7.22 18.11 -7.70
C TYR A 86 -8.71 17.84 -7.98
N ASP A 87 -9.45 18.77 -8.59
CA ASP A 87 -10.89 18.63 -8.88
C ASP A 87 -11.19 17.38 -9.73
N LEU A 88 -10.28 17.01 -10.65
CA LEU A 88 -10.39 15.78 -11.44
C LEU A 88 -10.29 14.53 -10.56
N VAL A 89 -9.37 14.51 -9.59
CA VAL A 89 -9.21 13.39 -8.65
C VAL A 89 -10.33 13.37 -7.61
N GLU A 90 -10.77 14.53 -7.12
CA GLU A 90 -11.89 14.65 -6.20
C GLU A 90 -13.18 14.07 -6.79
N LYS A 91 -13.45 14.31 -8.09
CA LYS A 91 -14.57 13.67 -8.80
C LYS A 91 -14.46 12.14 -8.80
N LEU A 92 -13.26 11.59 -8.99
CA LEU A 92 -13.04 10.13 -8.92
C LEU A 92 -13.29 9.60 -7.50
N VAL A 93 -12.74 10.26 -6.48
CA VAL A 93 -12.90 9.84 -5.09
C VAL A 93 -14.37 9.88 -4.65
N ASN A 94 -15.13 10.90 -5.07
CA ASN A 94 -16.57 10.97 -4.84
C ASN A 94 -17.30 9.78 -5.47
N GLU A 95 -16.99 9.41 -6.73
CA GLU A 95 -17.53 8.20 -7.39
C GLU A 95 -17.16 6.93 -6.60
N TYR A 96 -15.94 6.87 -6.04
CA TYR A 96 -15.46 5.68 -5.33
C TYR A 96 -16.15 5.44 -4.00
N LYS A 97 -16.63 6.48 -3.32
CA LYS A 97 -17.37 6.35 -2.04
C LYS A 97 -18.67 5.58 -2.17
N GLU A 98 -19.22 5.48 -3.38
CA GLU A 98 -20.45 4.72 -3.65
C GLU A 98 -20.21 3.20 -3.69
N SER A 99 -18.95 2.75 -3.64
CA SER A 99 -18.58 1.34 -3.76
C SER A 99 -17.79 0.86 -2.54
N ASP A 100 -18.41 -0.02 -1.76
CA ASP A 100 -17.84 -0.68 -0.56
C ASP A 100 -16.60 -1.56 -0.85
N ILE A 101 -16.24 -1.73 -2.11
CA ILE A 101 -15.01 -2.44 -2.52
C ILE A 101 -13.87 -1.45 -2.74
N LEU A 102 -14.22 -0.27 -3.27
CA LEU A 102 -13.26 0.81 -3.54
C LEU A 102 -12.85 1.51 -2.25
N VAL A 103 -13.85 1.92 -1.48
CA VAL A 103 -13.69 2.58 -0.19
C VAL A 103 -14.39 1.74 0.86
N SER A 104 -13.68 1.34 1.90
CA SER A 104 -14.26 0.53 2.96
C SER A 104 -13.52 0.67 4.27
N ASN A 105 -14.14 0.21 5.35
CA ASN A 105 -13.43 0.01 6.61
C ASN A 105 -12.36 -1.09 6.49
N ILE A 106 -11.29 -1.01 7.28
CA ILE A 106 -10.24 -2.04 7.34
C ILE A 106 -10.82 -3.45 7.51
N SER A 107 -11.82 -3.61 8.37
CA SER A 107 -12.47 -4.91 8.63
C SER A 107 -13.15 -5.55 7.42
N LYS A 108 -13.49 -4.76 6.39
CA LYS A 108 -14.17 -5.17 5.16
C LYS A 108 -13.27 -5.11 3.92
N SER A 109 -12.04 -4.62 4.09
CA SER A 109 -11.13 -4.37 2.98
C SER A 109 -10.57 -5.67 2.40
N TYR A 110 -10.63 -5.81 1.08
CA TYR A 110 -9.91 -6.89 0.38
C TYR A 110 -8.39 -6.72 0.50
N SER A 111 -7.91 -5.49 0.73
CA SER A 111 -6.50 -5.22 1.06
C SER A 111 -6.10 -5.86 2.37
N PHE A 112 -7.03 -6.22 3.27
CA PHE A 112 -6.72 -6.89 4.52
C PHE A 112 -7.66 -8.07 4.73
N ASN A 113 -7.78 -8.88 3.67
CA ASN A 113 -8.79 -9.93 3.54
C ASN A 113 -8.81 -10.94 4.71
N TYR A 114 -7.69 -11.12 5.41
CA TYR A 114 -7.64 -11.95 6.62
C TYR A 114 -8.53 -11.44 7.77
N TYR A 115 -8.87 -10.15 7.83
CA TYR A 115 -9.89 -9.64 8.76
C TYR A 115 -11.31 -9.99 8.30
N VAL A 116 -11.57 -9.96 7.00
CA VAL A 116 -12.85 -10.33 6.37
C VAL A 116 -13.12 -11.83 6.57
N ILE A 117 -12.17 -12.69 6.21
CA ILE A 117 -12.24 -14.15 6.34
C ILE A 117 -12.42 -14.55 7.81
N GLY A 118 -11.82 -13.80 8.72
CA GLY A 118 -12.00 -14.02 10.15
C GLY A 118 -13.45 -13.90 10.62
N ASN A 119 -14.31 -13.20 9.85
CA ASN A 119 -15.75 -13.04 10.03
C ASN A 119 -16.18 -12.87 11.49
N LYS A 120 -15.51 -11.93 12.18
CA LYS A 120 -15.77 -11.59 13.58
C LYS A 120 -15.61 -10.09 13.78
N LYS A 121 -16.13 -9.59 14.91
CA LYS A 121 -15.79 -8.24 15.35
C LYS A 121 -14.31 -8.20 15.77
N TRP A 122 -13.59 -7.23 15.23
CA TRP A 122 -12.20 -6.97 15.57
C TRP A 122 -12.15 -5.77 16.49
N ASP A 123 -11.59 -5.96 17.68
CA ASP A 123 -11.36 -4.85 18.61
C ASP A 123 -10.19 -3.99 18.13
N GLU A 124 -9.24 -4.61 17.41
CA GLU A 124 -8.02 -3.97 16.94
C GLU A 124 -7.50 -4.55 15.63
N PHE A 125 -6.79 -3.71 14.89
CA PHE A 125 -6.07 -4.08 13.66
C PHE A 125 -4.57 -3.95 13.87
N VAL A 126 -3.84 -5.03 13.58
CA VAL A 126 -2.40 -5.16 13.78
C VAL A 126 -1.65 -4.66 12.56
N PHE A 127 -0.73 -3.73 12.79
CA PHE A 127 0.24 -3.25 11.82
C PHE A 127 1.61 -3.10 12.49
N TYR A 128 2.62 -2.79 11.69
CA TYR A 128 3.99 -2.55 12.13
C TYR A 128 4.51 -1.25 11.52
N ARG A 129 5.47 -0.64 12.21
CA ARG A 129 6.17 0.55 11.74
C ARG A 129 7.62 0.48 12.16
N ALA A 130 8.49 1.00 11.31
CA ALA A 130 9.94 0.98 11.54
C ALA A 130 10.55 2.38 11.60
N ARG A 131 11.76 2.44 12.18
CA ARG A 131 12.67 3.57 12.20
C ARG A 131 14.10 3.08 11.98
N LEU A 132 14.87 3.91 11.27
CA LEU A 132 16.31 3.72 11.16
C LEU A 132 17.00 4.27 12.40
N GLY A 133 17.99 3.54 12.90
CA GLY A 133 18.82 3.96 14.04
C GLY A 133 19.48 2.77 14.73
N ARG A 134 20.47 3.03 15.60
CA ARG A 134 21.19 1.98 16.31
C ARG A 134 20.56 1.64 17.66
N GLU A 135 20.95 0.50 18.23
CA GLU A 135 20.47 0.00 19.53
C GLU A 135 20.79 0.92 20.72
N GLU A 136 21.80 1.78 20.58
CA GLU A 136 22.23 2.76 21.61
C GLU A 136 21.18 3.84 21.89
N HIS A 137 20.20 4.01 21.01
CA HIS A 137 19.11 4.94 21.22
C HIS A 137 18.09 4.38 22.21
N ASN A 138 17.75 5.15 23.24
CA ASN A 138 16.71 4.81 24.21
C ASN A 138 15.31 4.98 23.58
N TYR A 139 14.94 4.05 22.71
CA TYR A 139 13.65 4.09 22.03
C TYR A 139 12.48 4.08 23.00
N THR A 140 11.49 4.90 22.68
CA THR A 140 10.21 5.00 23.35
C THR A 140 9.07 4.75 22.36
N LYS A 141 7.83 4.60 22.84
CA LYS A 141 6.66 4.51 21.96
C LYS A 141 6.50 5.74 21.04
N ASP A 142 7.01 6.90 21.47
CA ASP A 142 6.86 8.15 20.72
C ASP A 142 7.66 8.15 19.42
N ASP A 143 8.73 7.34 19.34
CA ASP A 143 9.51 7.17 18.12
C ASP A 143 8.70 6.54 16.97
N LEU A 144 7.65 5.78 17.28
CA LEU A 144 6.75 5.20 16.27
C LEU A 144 5.55 6.07 15.94
N LYS A 145 5.27 7.14 16.70
CA LYS A 145 4.23 8.12 16.36
C LYS A 145 4.53 8.83 15.03
N HIS A 146 3.61 9.69 14.59
CA HIS A 146 3.92 10.60 13.50
C HIS A 146 5.01 11.60 13.94
N THR A 147 5.68 12.23 12.98
CA THR A 147 6.68 13.26 13.27
C THR A 147 6.04 14.36 14.15
N PRO A 148 6.62 14.69 15.31
CA PRO A 148 6.04 15.70 16.18
C PRO A 148 6.07 17.09 15.52
N PHE A 149 5.16 17.98 15.91
CA PHE A 149 4.98 19.27 15.23
C PHE A 149 6.24 20.15 15.24
N ASN A 150 6.99 20.15 16.34
CA ASN A 150 8.29 20.84 16.47
C ASN A 150 9.36 20.32 15.48
N MET A 151 9.14 19.16 14.86
CA MET A 151 10.00 18.54 13.85
C MET A 151 9.36 18.53 12.47
N ILE A 152 8.34 19.36 12.20
CA ILE A 152 7.62 19.43 10.92
C ILE A 152 8.54 19.61 9.70
N SER A 153 9.68 20.29 9.88
CA SER A 153 10.70 20.48 8.84
C SER A 153 11.37 19.18 8.37
N LYS A 154 11.26 18.09 9.14
CA LYS A 154 11.76 16.75 8.77
C LYS A 154 10.77 15.96 7.92
N ILE A 155 9.54 16.46 7.72
CA ILE A 155 8.55 15.79 6.87
C ILE A 155 8.89 16.07 5.40
N GLY A 156 9.45 15.05 4.74
CA GLY A 156 9.72 15.08 3.31
C GLY A 156 8.48 14.87 2.44
N THR A 157 8.72 14.66 1.15
CA THR A 157 7.70 14.25 0.18
C THR A 157 7.65 12.73 0.08
N TYR A 158 6.46 12.14 0.22
CA TYR A 158 6.23 10.70 0.09
C TYR A 158 5.01 10.43 -0.80
N ARG A 159 4.88 9.18 -1.26
CA ARG A 159 3.89 8.81 -2.29
C ARG A 159 2.46 9.21 -1.93
N PHE A 160 2.06 8.94 -0.69
CA PHE A 160 0.70 9.19 -0.20
C PHE A 160 0.67 10.21 0.94
N SER A 161 1.58 11.20 0.90
CA SER A 161 1.60 12.33 1.84
C SER A 161 2.06 13.61 1.15
N ILE A 162 1.52 14.75 1.56
CA ILE A 162 1.97 16.07 1.13
C ILE A 162 3.08 16.56 2.08
N PRO A 163 4.11 17.27 1.59
CA PRO A 163 5.11 17.90 2.47
C PRO A 163 4.48 18.71 3.61
N GLY A 164 5.04 18.58 4.81
CA GLY A 164 4.54 19.25 6.02
C GLY A 164 3.26 18.66 6.63
N GLN A 165 2.68 17.61 6.04
CA GLN A 165 1.52 16.91 6.60
C GLN A 165 1.94 15.53 7.11
N PRO A 166 1.63 15.18 8.39
CA PRO A 166 2.00 13.88 8.90
C PRO A 166 1.18 12.78 8.23
N CYS A 167 1.86 11.66 7.94
CA CYS A 167 1.23 10.41 7.54
C CYS A 167 1.91 9.28 8.30
N LEU A 168 1.10 8.36 8.82
CA LEU A 168 1.57 7.16 9.47
C LEU A 168 1.58 6.03 8.45
N TYR A 169 2.75 5.80 7.86
CA TYR A 169 3.05 4.62 7.07
C TYR A 169 3.16 3.39 7.97
N LEU A 170 2.28 2.42 7.75
CA LEU A 170 2.13 1.19 8.51
C LEU A 170 2.22 -0.01 7.56
N GLY A 171 3.13 -0.95 7.80
CA GLY A 171 3.22 -2.19 7.04
C GLY A 171 2.45 -3.33 7.72
N THR A 172 1.96 -4.30 6.95
CA THR A 172 1.31 -5.50 7.51
C THR A 172 2.29 -6.42 8.23
N THR A 173 3.59 -6.30 7.94
CA THR A 173 4.67 -7.07 8.58
C THR A 173 5.92 -6.21 8.79
N THR A 174 6.83 -6.63 9.66
CA THR A 174 8.15 -6.01 9.77
C THR A 174 9.03 -6.27 8.55
N TYR A 175 8.81 -7.36 7.81
CA TYR A 175 9.48 -7.58 6.53
C TYR A 175 9.13 -6.50 5.50
N ASP A 176 7.85 -6.16 5.39
CA ASP A 176 7.39 -5.05 4.55
C ASP A 176 8.06 -3.73 4.95
N CYS A 177 8.07 -3.43 6.26
CA CYS A 177 8.75 -2.25 6.79
C CYS A 177 10.24 -2.24 6.44
N TRP A 178 10.92 -3.39 6.50
CA TRP A 178 12.33 -3.52 6.14
C TRP A 178 12.57 -3.27 4.64
N LEU A 179 11.68 -3.78 3.77
CA LEU A 179 11.72 -3.49 2.34
C LEU A 179 11.52 -2.00 2.04
N GLU A 180 10.51 -1.37 2.65
CA GLU A 180 10.21 0.06 2.47
C GLU A 180 11.34 0.97 2.94
N MET A 181 12.08 0.55 3.98
CA MET A 181 13.29 1.23 4.46
C MET A 181 14.54 0.95 3.59
N LYS A 182 14.39 0.32 2.42
CA LYS A 182 15.48 -0.09 1.51
C LYS A 182 16.45 -1.10 2.11
N LYS A 183 15.93 -2.08 2.86
CA LYS A 183 16.69 -3.23 3.36
C LYS A 183 17.90 -2.84 4.24
N PRO A 184 17.69 -2.03 5.30
CA PRO A 184 18.78 -1.61 6.18
C PRO A 184 19.45 -2.80 6.87
N GLN A 185 20.65 -2.59 7.41
CA GLN A 185 21.32 -3.59 8.22
C GLN A 185 20.52 -3.92 9.48
N ASN A 186 20.65 -5.15 9.99
CA ASN A 186 19.86 -5.63 11.15
C ASN A 186 20.03 -4.75 12.40
N ASN A 187 21.21 -4.19 12.62
CA ASN A 187 21.51 -3.30 13.75
C ASN A 187 21.00 -1.86 13.55
N GLU A 188 20.54 -1.51 12.34
CA GLU A 188 19.95 -0.21 12.01
C GLU A 188 18.42 -0.27 11.89
N PHE A 189 17.85 -1.47 11.94
CA PHE A 189 16.42 -1.71 11.75
C PHE A 189 15.71 -1.86 13.09
N ASN A 190 14.87 -0.88 13.43
CA ASN A 190 14.04 -0.90 14.63
C ASN A 190 12.58 -0.90 14.21
N ALA A 191 11.78 -1.81 14.76
CA ALA A 191 10.37 -1.87 14.46
C ALA A 191 9.55 -2.11 15.72
N GLY A 192 8.30 -1.67 15.70
CA GLY A 192 7.32 -2.00 16.73
C GLY A 192 5.95 -2.27 16.13
N CYS A 193 5.11 -2.91 16.94
CA CYS A 193 3.73 -3.19 16.59
C CYS A 193 2.84 -1.99 16.95
N ILE A 194 1.87 -1.71 16.09
CA ILE A 194 0.84 -0.71 16.29
C ILE A 194 -0.51 -1.40 16.19
N LEU A 195 -1.35 -1.21 17.20
CA LEU A 195 -2.70 -1.76 17.27
C LEU A 195 -3.69 -0.62 17.12
N LEU A 196 -4.34 -0.57 15.97
CA LEU A 196 -5.38 0.41 15.67
C LEU A 196 -6.68 -0.01 16.37
N LYS A 197 -7.22 0.82 17.28
CA LYS A 197 -8.47 0.55 18.01
C LYS A 197 -9.72 1.00 17.24
N LYS A 198 -9.53 1.78 16.17
CA LYS A 198 -10.58 2.25 15.26
C LYS A 198 -10.53 1.45 13.96
N ASP A 199 -11.71 1.18 13.41
CA ASP A 199 -11.88 0.60 12.08
C ASP A 199 -11.94 1.70 11.02
N TYR A 200 -10.75 2.18 10.62
CA TYR A 200 -10.59 3.34 9.73
C TYR A 200 -11.16 3.09 8.33
N ILE A 201 -11.70 4.14 7.70
CA ILE A 201 -12.20 4.13 6.32
C ILE A 201 -11.02 4.35 5.37
N ILE A 202 -10.83 3.47 4.40
CA ILE A 202 -9.66 3.47 3.53
C ILE A 202 -10.04 3.33 2.05
N LEU A 203 -9.25 3.96 1.18
CA LEU A 203 -9.25 3.66 -0.24
C LEU A 203 -8.35 2.44 -0.51
N ASN A 204 -8.90 1.45 -1.21
CA ASN A 204 -8.21 0.19 -1.49
C ASN A 204 -7.45 0.25 -2.82
N LEU A 205 -6.18 0.67 -2.81
CA LEU A 205 -5.27 0.60 -3.97
C LEU A 205 -4.38 -0.65 -3.97
N SER A 206 -4.69 -1.65 -3.13
CA SER A 206 -3.92 -2.91 -3.03
C SER A 206 -4.29 -3.93 -4.12
N ILE A 207 -4.46 -3.47 -5.36
CA ILE A 207 -4.80 -4.29 -6.51
C ILE A 207 -3.63 -4.39 -7.49
N ASP A 208 -3.47 -5.56 -8.09
CA ASP A 208 -2.57 -5.80 -9.22
C ASP A 208 -3.25 -6.62 -10.31
N VAL A 209 -2.58 -6.75 -11.46
CA VAL A 209 -3.13 -7.48 -12.62
C VAL A 209 -3.45 -8.93 -12.30
N GLY A 210 -2.67 -9.60 -11.45
CA GLY A 210 -2.93 -10.99 -11.06
C GLY A 210 -4.24 -11.11 -10.28
N PHE A 211 -4.41 -10.28 -9.25
CA PHE A 211 -5.67 -10.23 -8.49
C PHE A 211 -6.87 -9.91 -9.38
N PHE A 212 -6.75 -8.88 -10.24
CA PHE A 212 -7.82 -8.48 -11.15
C PHE A 212 -8.20 -9.60 -12.14
N THR A 213 -7.20 -10.23 -12.77
CA THR A 213 -7.40 -11.34 -13.70
C THR A 213 -8.04 -12.54 -13.00
N GLU A 214 -7.66 -12.87 -11.77
CA GLU A 214 -8.33 -13.94 -11.02
C GLU A 214 -9.78 -13.59 -10.68
N MET A 215 -10.06 -12.34 -10.30
CA MET A 215 -11.43 -11.91 -9.99
C MET A 215 -12.35 -11.90 -11.22
N SER A 216 -11.83 -11.74 -12.43
CA SER A 216 -12.63 -11.79 -13.67
C SER A 216 -13.29 -13.16 -13.90
N LYS A 217 -12.84 -14.23 -13.22
CA LYS A 217 -13.44 -15.57 -13.29
C LYS A 217 -14.85 -15.65 -12.71
N SER A 218 -15.16 -14.88 -11.67
CA SER A 218 -16.32 -15.16 -10.83
C SER A 218 -17.04 -13.95 -10.25
N ILE A 219 -16.47 -12.75 -10.36
CA ILE A 219 -17.10 -11.53 -9.84
C ILE A 219 -18.18 -11.00 -10.79
N LYS A 220 -19.23 -10.40 -10.21
CA LYS A 220 -20.25 -9.64 -10.94
C LYS A 220 -19.63 -8.47 -11.72
N GLN A 221 -20.07 -8.27 -12.95
CA GLN A 221 -19.45 -7.32 -13.87
C GLN A 221 -19.36 -5.88 -13.36
N ASN A 222 -20.32 -5.39 -12.57
CA ASN A 222 -20.26 -4.07 -11.95
C ASN A 222 -19.09 -3.93 -10.97
N ILE A 223 -18.87 -4.94 -10.12
CA ILE A 223 -17.73 -4.98 -9.19
C ILE A 223 -16.42 -5.11 -9.98
N LEU A 224 -16.41 -5.92 -11.04
CA LEU A 224 -15.22 -6.06 -11.89
C LEU A 224 -14.84 -4.71 -12.54
N LYS A 225 -15.81 -3.90 -12.98
CA LYS A 225 -15.57 -2.54 -13.47
C LYS A 225 -14.95 -1.64 -12.40
N ASP A 226 -15.43 -1.72 -11.16
CA ASP A 226 -14.86 -0.96 -10.05
C ASP A 226 -13.42 -1.38 -9.75
N LEU A 227 -13.14 -2.69 -9.67
CA LEU A 227 -11.77 -3.19 -9.54
C LEU A 227 -10.89 -2.76 -10.71
N PHE A 228 -11.43 -2.71 -11.94
CA PHE A 228 -10.68 -2.23 -13.09
C PHE A 228 -10.30 -0.75 -12.94
N LYS A 229 -11.22 0.11 -12.48
CA LYS A 229 -10.91 1.53 -12.19
C LYS A 229 -9.76 1.66 -11.19
N LEU A 230 -9.76 0.87 -10.11
CA LEU A 230 -8.64 0.86 -9.14
C LEU A 230 -7.36 0.33 -9.75
N LEU A 231 -7.44 -0.71 -10.59
CA LEU A 231 -6.27 -1.25 -11.26
C LEU A 231 -5.57 -0.15 -12.07
N LEU A 232 -6.32 0.66 -12.81
CA LEU A 232 -5.77 1.78 -13.58
C LEU A 232 -5.07 2.81 -12.67
N VAL A 233 -5.67 3.16 -11.53
CA VAL A 233 -5.04 4.08 -10.55
C VAL A 233 -3.81 3.46 -9.90
N SER A 234 -3.89 2.18 -9.51
CA SER A 234 -2.77 1.42 -8.92
C SER A 234 -1.60 1.38 -9.90
N MET A 235 -1.83 1.13 -11.19
CA MET A 235 -0.81 1.12 -12.22
C MET A 235 -0.06 2.46 -12.32
N VAL A 236 -0.78 3.59 -12.42
CA VAL A 236 -0.13 4.92 -12.58
C VAL A 236 0.52 5.44 -11.30
N THR A 237 0.13 4.91 -10.14
CA THR A 237 0.76 5.21 -8.84
C THR A 237 1.83 4.18 -8.44
N SER A 238 2.15 3.20 -9.30
CA SER A 238 3.14 2.14 -9.07
C SER A 238 4.46 2.34 -9.83
N TYR A 239 4.90 3.60 -9.97
CA TYR A 239 6.18 3.96 -10.58
C TYR A 239 7.27 4.17 -9.54
N CYS A 240 8.51 3.82 -9.92
CA CYS A 240 9.75 4.09 -9.20
C CYS A 240 10.74 4.71 -10.18
N ILE A 241 11.31 5.87 -9.83
CA ILE A 241 12.28 6.56 -10.70
C ILE A 241 13.68 6.44 -10.09
N SER A 242 14.63 5.98 -10.91
CA SER A 242 16.01 5.69 -10.51
C SER A 242 16.88 6.93 -10.29
N GLU A 243 16.53 8.06 -10.89
CA GLU A 243 17.23 9.34 -10.72
C GLU A 243 17.26 9.79 -9.25
N GLU A 244 18.45 10.10 -8.74
CA GLU A 244 18.69 10.64 -7.40
C GLU A 244 19.95 11.54 -7.42
N PRO A 245 20.05 12.58 -6.57
CA PRO A 245 19.04 13.02 -5.60
C PRO A 245 17.89 13.80 -6.26
N ARG A 246 16.68 13.68 -5.72
CA ARG A 246 15.50 14.44 -6.19
C ARG A 246 14.68 15.05 -5.04
N TYR A 247 14.37 16.34 -5.16
CA TYR A 247 13.44 17.05 -4.26
C TYR A 247 11.98 16.88 -4.67
N PHE A 248 11.73 16.95 -5.98
CA PHE A 248 10.44 16.68 -6.59
C PHE A 248 10.42 15.25 -7.12
N LYS A 249 9.26 14.60 -7.03
CA LYS A 249 9.07 13.22 -7.49
C LYS A 249 7.82 13.18 -8.36
N SER A 250 8.00 13.22 -9.68
CA SER A 250 6.87 13.24 -10.62
C SER A 250 5.93 12.05 -10.42
N GLU A 251 6.47 10.90 -10.04
CA GLU A 251 5.69 9.68 -9.76
C GLU A 251 4.76 9.82 -8.54
N TYR A 252 4.85 10.92 -7.78
CA TYR A 252 3.98 11.20 -6.63
C TYR A 252 2.83 12.15 -6.96
N ILE A 253 2.78 12.78 -8.14
CA ILE A 253 1.72 13.75 -8.49
C ILE A 253 0.32 13.15 -8.26
N ILE A 254 0.01 12.05 -8.95
CA ILE A 254 -1.32 11.45 -8.92
C ILE A 254 -1.63 10.92 -7.50
N SER A 255 -0.68 10.23 -6.86
CA SER A 255 -0.90 9.64 -5.54
C SER A 255 -1.09 10.69 -4.44
N GLN A 256 -0.39 11.83 -4.52
CA GLN A 256 -0.56 12.95 -3.60
C GLN A 256 -1.89 13.68 -3.80
N LEU A 257 -2.35 13.84 -5.04
CA LEU A 257 -3.69 14.38 -5.32
C LEU A 257 -4.78 13.45 -4.78
N PHE A 258 -4.62 12.12 -4.90
CA PHE A 258 -5.52 11.15 -4.25
C PHE A 258 -5.50 11.29 -2.73
N THR A 259 -4.33 11.49 -2.11
CA THR A 259 -4.24 11.77 -0.67
C THR A 259 -5.06 13.00 -0.27
N LEU A 260 -4.94 14.11 -0.99
CA LEU A 260 -5.73 15.31 -0.72
C LEU A 260 -7.22 15.05 -0.88
N ALA A 261 -7.63 14.44 -1.99
CA ALA A 261 -9.03 14.16 -2.29
C ALA A 261 -9.65 13.21 -1.26
N CYS A 262 -8.93 12.17 -0.83
CA CYS A 262 -9.37 11.28 0.24
C CYS A 262 -9.56 12.03 1.57
N LYS A 263 -8.62 12.89 1.96
CA LYS A 263 -8.73 13.70 3.19
C LYS A 263 -9.95 14.62 3.17
N SER A 264 -10.21 15.31 2.07
CA SER A 264 -11.39 16.17 1.90
C SER A 264 -12.71 15.40 1.94
N ASN A 265 -12.64 14.08 1.76
CA ASN A 265 -13.79 13.20 1.65
C ASN A 265 -13.98 12.25 2.84
N GLU A 266 -13.30 12.54 3.96
CA GLU A 266 -13.38 11.75 5.21
C GLU A 266 -12.94 10.28 5.05
N ILE A 267 -12.02 10.03 4.11
CA ILE A 267 -11.32 8.76 3.99
C ILE A 267 -10.02 8.88 4.80
N ASP A 268 -9.88 8.06 5.84
CA ASP A 268 -8.81 8.12 6.82
C ASP A 268 -7.44 7.69 6.26
N GLY A 269 -7.39 6.89 5.20
CA GLY A 269 -6.13 6.42 4.63
C GLY A 269 -6.21 5.72 3.28
N ILE A 270 -5.06 5.30 2.78
CA ILE A 270 -4.92 4.55 1.52
C ILE A 270 -4.16 3.25 1.81
N ALA A 271 -4.75 2.11 1.45
CA ALA A 271 -4.05 0.82 1.44
C ALA A 271 -3.41 0.56 0.08
N TYR A 272 -2.17 0.07 0.06
CA TYR A 272 -1.43 -0.20 -1.17
C TYR A 272 -0.42 -1.35 -1.02
N ILE A 273 -0.14 -2.06 -2.12
CA ILE A 273 0.97 -3.03 -2.17
C ILE A 273 2.30 -2.28 -2.20
N SER A 274 3.26 -2.70 -1.38
CA SER A 274 4.62 -2.16 -1.37
C SER A 274 5.20 -2.03 -2.77
N LYS A 275 5.93 -0.95 -3.05
CA LYS A 275 6.64 -0.76 -4.34
C LYS A 275 8.11 -1.17 -4.25
N ARG A 276 8.46 -1.95 -3.23
CA ARG A 276 9.81 -2.49 -2.98
C ARG A 276 9.88 -4.02 -3.13
N VAL A 277 8.75 -4.68 -3.34
CA VAL A 277 8.71 -6.10 -3.71
C VAL A 277 9.22 -6.31 -5.14
N SER A 278 9.71 -7.51 -5.42
CA SER A 278 10.16 -7.90 -6.77
C SER A 278 9.01 -7.96 -7.79
N SER A 279 7.80 -8.24 -7.31
CA SER A 279 6.55 -8.27 -8.06
C SER A 279 5.39 -8.13 -7.08
N ASN A 280 4.32 -7.42 -7.47
CA ASN A 280 3.10 -7.32 -6.66
C ASN A 280 2.50 -8.68 -6.27
N ALA A 281 2.80 -9.76 -7.02
CA ALA A 281 2.37 -11.12 -6.70
C ALA A 281 2.87 -11.62 -5.32
N PHE A 282 4.01 -11.11 -4.84
CA PHE A 282 4.57 -11.43 -3.52
C PHE A 282 4.17 -10.43 -2.44
N GLY A 283 3.32 -9.45 -2.79
CA GLY A 283 2.93 -8.37 -1.89
C GLY A 283 1.67 -8.66 -1.07
N HIS A 284 0.73 -9.43 -1.61
CA HIS A 284 -0.55 -9.72 -0.95
C HIS A 284 -0.36 -10.37 0.43
N ASP A 285 -1.19 -9.96 1.40
CA ASP A 285 -1.17 -10.36 2.81
C ASP A 285 0.10 -9.97 3.61
N ILE A 286 1.29 -9.93 3.00
CA ILE A 286 2.58 -9.77 3.69
C ILE A 286 3.18 -8.37 3.53
N CYS A 287 3.19 -7.82 2.31
CA CYS A 287 3.79 -6.52 1.99
C CYS A 287 2.73 -5.51 1.54
N MET A 288 1.70 -5.34 2.36
CA MET A 288 0.68 -4.33 2.17
C MET A 288 0.85 -3.23 3.20
N ASN A 289 0.74 -2.00 2.73
CA ASN A 289 0.92 -0.82 3.53
C ASN A 289 -0.40 -0.08 3.69
N LEU A 290 -0.57 0.56 4.83
CA LEU A 290 -1.60 1.56 5.10
C LEU A 290 -0.91 2.91 5.31
N ALA A 291 -1.14 3.84 4.40
CA ALA A 291 -0.82 5.25 4.59
C ALA A 291 -2.00 5.91 5.32
N LEU A 292 -1.92 5.99 6.64
CA LEU A 292 -2.96 6.59 7.47
C LEU A 292 -2.72 8.10 7.61
N PHE A 293 -3.74 8.89 7.33
CA PHE A 293 -3.66 10.35 7.41
C PHE A 293 -3.84 10.78 8.85
N ILE A 294 -2.85 11.49 9.38
CA ILE A 294 -2.90 12.00 10.75
C ILE A 294 -2.89 13.53 10.67
N PRO A 295 -3.93 14.24 11.15
CA PRO A 295 -3.92 15.68 11.16
C PRO A 295 -3.01 16.20 12.28
N TYR A 296 -2.38 17.36 12.07
CA TYR A 296 -1.85 18.13 13.19
C TYR A 296 -2.99 18.85 13.91
N GLU A 297 -2.86 18.95 15.23
CA GLU A 297 -3.74 19.73 16.08
C GLU A 297 -2.96 20.91 16.65
N HIS A 298 -3.55 22.10 16.62
CA HIS A 298 -2.87 23.30 17.10
C HIS A 298 -2.47 23.16 18.57
N GLY A 299 -1.22 23.50 18.88
CA GLY A 299 -0.67 23.44 20.24
C GLY A 299 -0.35 22.04 20.76
N LYS A 300 -0.50 20.98 19.95
CA LYS A 300 -0.13 19.61 20.36
C LYS A 300 1.12 19.13 19.63
N GLU A 301 1.99 18.43 20.37
CA GLU A 301 3.18 17.79 19.79
C GLU A 301 2.79 16.58 18.93
N TYR A 302 1.87 15.75 19.45
CA TYR A 302 1.29 14.60 18.78
C TYR A 302 -0.25 14.71 18.67
N SER A 303 -0.83 14.12 17.64
CA SER A 303 -2.27 14.07 17.42
C SER A 303 -2.96 13.20 18.46
N ALA A 304 -4.16 13.59 18.84
CA ALA A 304 -5.07 12.79 19.66
C ALA A 304 -5.33 11.41 19.05
N ILE A 305 -5.27 11.25 17.72
CA ILE A 305 -5.42 9.95 17.06
C ILE A 305 -4.34 8.97 17.55
N THR A 306 -3.07 9.38 17.58
CA THR A 306 -1.97 8.51 18.02
C THR A 306 -1.98 8.20 19.51
N GLU A 307 -2.66 9.02 20.33
CA GLU A 307 -2.79 8.79 21.77
C GLU A 307 -4.04 7.95 22.11
N ASN A 308 -5.17 8.23 21.45
CA ASN A 308 -6.49 7.75 21.87
C ASN A 308 -6.99 6.59 21.01
N GLU A 309 -6.59 6.51 19.74
CA GLU A 309 -7.14 5.54 18.78
C GLU A 309 -6.17 4.40 18.45
N MET A 310 -5.00 4.37 19.08
CA MET A 310 -3.95 3.37 18.84
C MET A 310 -3.30 2.92 20.16
N ILE A 311 -2.73 1.71 20.15
CA ILE A 311 -1.74 1.27 21.13
C ILE A 311 -0.43 1.14 20.36
N ILE A 312 0.58 1.89 20.75
CA ILE A 312 1.87 1.97 20.07
C ILE A 312 2.92 1.25 20.92
N GLY A 313 3.51 0.21 20.36
CA GLY A 313 4.61 -0.53 20.99
C GLY A 313 5.91 0.26 21.03
N ILE A 314 6.86 -0.22 21.82
CA ILE A 314 8.22 0.32 21.84
C ILE A 314 9.00 -0.30 20.67
N PRO A 315 9.75 0.49 19.87
CA PRO A 315 10.66 -0.06 18.87
C PRO A 315 11.65 -1.04 19.48
N VAL A 316 11.84 -2.18 18.83
CA VAL A 316 12.91 -3.12 19.15
C VAL A 316 13.84 -3.22 17.96
N ASN A 317 15.14 -3.25 18.23
CA ASN A 317 16.16 -3.46 17.21
C ASN A 317 16.17 -4.93 16.77
N PHE A 318 16.25 -5.18 15.46
CA PHE A 318 16.18 -6.53 14.93
C PHE A 318 17.43 -7.37 15.27
N ALA A 319 18.63 -6.78 15.27
CA ALA A 319 19.84 -7.49 15.70
C ALA A 319 19.80 -7.85 17.19
N PHE A 320 19.23 -6.99 18.02
CA PHE A 320 19.02 -7.27 19.44
C PHE A 320 18.04 -8.42 19.65
N PHE A 321 16.88 -8.38 18.97
CA PHE A 321 15.92 -9.48 18.95
C PHE A 321 16.59 -10.80 18.52
N ASP A 322 17.37 -10.78 17.44
CA ASP A 322 18.01 -11.99 16.91
C ASP A 322 18.98 -12.64 17.90
N LYS A 323 19.73 -11.83 18.66
CA LYS A 323 20.63 -12.31 19.71
C LYS A 323 19.87 -12.94 20.89
N LEU A 324 18.71 -12.40 21.25
CA LEU A 324 17.91 -12.88 22.38
C LEU A 324 16.88 -13.96 22.01
N TYR A 325 16.68 -14.20 20.71
CA TYR A 325 15.57 -14.98 20.16
C TYR A 325 15.40 -16.36 20.83
N SER A 326 16.48 -17.09 21.10
CA SER A 326 16.43 -18.42 21.74
C SER A 326 15.82 -18.42 23.15
N SER A 327 15.83 -17.28 23.84
CA SER A 327 15.25 -17.13 25.19
C SER A 327 13.76 -16.76 25.21
N ILE A 328 13.18 -16.39 24.05
CA ILE A 328 11.86 -15.74 23.94
C ILE A 328 10.76 -16.72 23.46
N THR A 329 11.12 -17.85 22.85
CA THR A 329 10.21 -18.73 22.09
C THR A 329 9.31 -19.67 22.91
N GLY A 330 9.37 -19.61 24.25
CA GLY A 330 8.71 -20.58 25.14
C GLY A 330 7.18 -20.50 25.26
N SER A 331 6.47 -19.49 24.69
CA SER A 331 5.02 -19.37 24.89
C SER A 331 4.32 -18.36 23.95
N ILE A 332 4.45 -18.48 22.64
CA ILE A 332 3.75 -17.59 21.69
C ILE A 332 2.55 -18.32 21.07
N ILE A 333 1.39 -18.20 21.72
CA ILE A 333 0.14 -18.88 21.33
C ILE A 333 -0.71 -18.02 20.38
N ASP A 334 -0.57 -16.69 20.40
CA ASP A 334 -1.41 -15.83 19.58
C ASP A 334 -1.04 -15.89 18.10
N ARG A 335 -2.02 -16.29 17.28
CA ARG A 335 -1.92 -16.26 15.83
C ARG A 335 -2.01 -14.82 15.34
N LEU A 336 -1.05 -14.40 14.51
CA LEU A 336 -1.11 -13.13 13.81
C LEU A 336 -2.31 -13.10 12.83
N PRO A 337 -2.94 -11.93 12.58
CA PRO A 337 -4.13 -11.86 11.73
C PRO A 337 -3.97 -12.50 10.36
N PHE A 338 -2.86 -12.25 9.65
CA PHE A 338 -2.59 -12.83 8.33
C PHE A 338 -2.56 -14.37 8.34
N GLU A 339 -2.31 -15.03 9.49
CA GLU A 339 -2.31 -16.50 9.57
C GLU A 339 -3.70 -17.11 9.33
N ARG A 340 -4.77 -16.29 9.39
CA ARG A 340 -6.15 -16.69 9.12
C ARG A 340 -6.46 -16.78 7.63
N SER A 341 -5.73 -16.04 6.79
CA SER A 341 -5.90 -16.15 5.35
C SER A 341 -5.44 -17.54 4.90
N PRO A 342 -6.24 -18.27 4.09
CA PRO A 342 -5.89 -19.59 3.59
C PRO A 342 -4.86 -19.53 2.45
N TYR A 343 -4.55 -18.33 1.95
CA TYR A 343 -3.63 -18.15 0.84
C TYR A 343 -2.18 -18.37 1.26
N ILE A 344 -1.39 -18.89 0.31
CA ILE A 344 0.06 -19.11 0.44
C ILE A 344 0.74 -17.74 0.58
N LYS A 345 1.61 -17.64 1.60
CA LYS A 345 2.32 -16.40 1.95
C LYS A 345 3.82 -16.61 1.79
N ASN A 346 4.25 -16.68 0.53
CA ASN A 346 5.66 -16.74 0.19
C ASN A 346 6.18 -15.32 -0.06
N ILE A 347 7.40 -15.06 0.41
CA ILE A 347 8.16 -13.86 0.09
C ILE A 347 9.31 -14.21 -0.86
N GLY A 348 9.86 -13.20 -1.53
CA GLY A 348 11.01 -13.37 -2.44
C GLY A 348 10.69 -12.94 -3.86
N ASN A 349 10.99 -13.81 -4.83
CA ASN A 349 10.73 -13.60 -6.25
C ASN A 349 10.33 -14.93 -6.92
N PHE A 350 10.13 -14.93 -8.24
CA PHE A 350 9.70 -16.14 -8.96
C PHE A 350 10.74 -17.27 -8.95
N GLU A 351 12.03 -16.96 -8.79
CA GLU A 351 13.13 -17.93 -8.75
C GLU A 351 13.37 -18.49 -7.35
N TYR A 352 13.22 -17.65 -6.32
CA TYR A 352 13.50 -17.99 -4.93
C TYR A 352 12.36 -17.53 -4.02
N GLN A 353 11.64 -18.51 -3.48
CA GLN A 353 10.49 -18.30 -2.61
C GLN A 353 10.72 -18.94 -1.24
N VAL A 354 10.40 -18.20 -0.19
CA VAL A 354 10.45 -18.71 1.19
C VAL A 354 9.08 -18.49 1.85
N PRO A 355 8.48 -19.52 2.46
CA PRO A 355 7.27 -19.33 3.26
C PRO A 355 7.53 -18.34 4.40
N TYR A 356 6.73 -17.28 4.51
CA TYR A 356 6.97 -16.20 5.48
C TYR A 356 7.09 -16.73 6.92
N LYS A 357 6.28 -17.72 7.27
CA LYS A 357 6.28 -18.41 8.59
C LYS A 357 7.60 -19.10 8.95
N LYS A 358 8.52 -19.28 8.00
CA LYS A 358 9.85 -19.88 8.21
C LYS A 358 10.96 -18.83 8.36
N THR A 359 10.60 -17.56 8.52
CA THR A 359 11.56 -16.44 8.56
C THR A 359 11.67 -15.84 9.95
N LYS A 360 12.83 -15.25 10.27
CA LYS A 360 13.02 -14.49 11.52
C LYS A 360 12.11 -13.24 11.60
N PHE A 361 11.67 -12.69 10.47
CA PHE A 361 10.70 -11.58 10.45
C PHE A 361 9.33 -12.01 10.99
N TYR A 362 8.88 -13.22 10.65
CA TYR A 362 7.65 -13.77 11.21
C TYR A 362 7.71 -13.89 12.74
N ASP A 363 8.84 -14.38 13.25
CA ASP A 363 9.05 -14.49 14.69
C ASP A 363 9.15 -13.13 15.37
N PHE A 364 9.76 -12.15 14.68
CA PHE A 364 9.87 -10.79 15.15
C PHE A 364 8.52 -10.09 15.24
N ASP A 365 7.67 -10.23 14.21
CA ASP A 365 6.28 -9.75 14.22
C ASP A 365 5.52 -10.28 15.45
N LYS A 366 5.63 -11.59 15.69
CA LYS A 366 5.02 -12.26 16.84
C LYS A 366 5.50 -11.72 18.18
N TYR A 367 6.80 -11.52 18.30
CA TYR A 367 7.42 -10.96 19.49
C TYR A 367 6.93 -9.53 19.77
N LEU A 368 6.96 -8.64 18.77
CA LEU A 368 6.50 -7.27 18.89
C LEU A 368 5.01 -7.16 19.22
N TYR A 369 4.20 -8.00 18.60
CA TYR A 369 2.76 -8.07 18.88
C TYR A 369 2.49 -8.45 20.35
N LYS A 370 3.16 -9.50 20.86
CA LYS A 370 3.05 -9.92 22.26
C LYS A 370 3.54 -8.84 23.22
N LEU A 371 4.69 -8.24 22.94
CA LEU A 371 5.25 -7.14 23.75
C LEU A 371 4.26 -5.98 23.86
N THR A 372 3.63 -5.60 22.75
CA THR A 372 2.65 -4.50 22.70
C THR A 372 1.34 -4.87 23.39
N LYS A 373 0.92 -6.14 23.35
CA LYS A 373 -0.25 -6.65 24.08
C LYS A 373 -0.04 -6.68 25.60
N ASN A 374 1.17 -7.00 26.06
CA ASN A 374 1.48 -7.09 27.49
C ASN A 374 1.67 -5.72 28.15
N ASN A 375 2.11 -4.71 27.40
CA ASN A 375 2.35 -3.35 27.90
C ASN A 375 1.14 -2.42 27.75
N ARG A 376 -0.08 -2.98 27.78
CA ARG A 376 -1.34 -2.24 27.68
C ARG A 376 -1.71 -1.46 28.92
#